data_AF-A0AAU3FH04-F1
#
_entry.id   AF-A0AAU3FH04-F1
#
_cell.length_a   1.000
_cell.length_b   1.000
_cell.length_c   1.000
_cell.angle_alpha   90.00
_cell.angle_beta   90.00
_cell.angle_gamma   90.00
#
_symmetry.space_group_name_H-M   'P 1'
#
loop_
_entity.id
_entity.type
_entity.pdbx_description
1 polymer ?
#
loop_
_entity_poly.entity_id
_entity_poly.type
_entity_poly.pdbx_seq_one_letter_code
_entity_poly.pdbx_strand_id
1 'polypeptide(L)' 'MRYLVAVLAVAIGVAGIVLGEADDSPGLQLLGVVLIVGAVAFGVRTARRGR' A
#
# COMPACT_ATOMS: atom_id res chain seq x y z
N MET A 1 13.21 -1.27 -10.09
CA MET A 1 13.06 -1.79 -8.70
C MET A 1 12.16 -0.93 -7.82
N ARG A 2 12.43 0.36 -7.61
CA ARG A 2 11.65 1.21 -6.68
C ARG A 2 10.13 1.22 -6.95
N TYR A 3 9.73 1.33 -8.22
CA TYR A 3 8.31 1.28 -8.60
C TYR A 3 7.69 -0.11 -8.44
N LEU A 4 8.46 -1.17 -8.67
CA LEU A 4 8.01 -2.55 -8.42
C LEU A 4 7.67 -2.75 -6.94
N VAL A 5 8.52 -2.25 -6.02
CA VAL A 5 8.25 -2.28 -4.58
C VAL A 5 6.97 -1.52 -4.24
N ALA A 6 6.75 -0.34 -4.84
CA ALA A 6 5.52 0.42 -4.61
C ALA A 6 4.27 -0.34 -5.07
N VAL A 7 4.31 -0.97 -6.25
CA VAL A 7 3.19 -1.77 -6.78
C VAL A 7 2.92 -2.98 -5.89
N LEU A 8 3.96 -3.71 -5.46
CA LEU A 8 3.81 -4.84 -4.56
C LEU A 8 3.24 -4.42 -3.20
N ALA A 9 3.69 -3.30 -2.65
CA ALA A 9 3.15 -2.76 -1.41
C ALA A 9 1.66 -2.41 -1.52
N VAL A 10 1.24 -1.83 -2.66
CA VAL A 10 -0.19 -1.60 -2.93
C VAL A 10 -0.95 -2.92 -3.00
N ALA A 11 -0.44 -3.92 -3.72
CA ALA A 11 -1.09 -5.23 -3.84
C ALA A 11 -1.26 -5.92 -2.47
N ILE A 12 -0.24 -5.86 -1.61
CA ILE A 12 -0.30 -6.38 -0.24
C ILE A 12 -1.31 -5.59 0.60
N GLY A 13 -1.35 -4.26 0.46
CA GLY A 13 -2.32 -3.43 1.18
C GLY A 13 -3.76 -3.73 0.78
N VAL A 14 -4.02 -3.96 -0.51
CA VAL A 14 -5.33 -4.40 -1.01
C VAL A 14 -5.69 -5.77 -0.43
N ALA A 15 -4.76 -6.73 -0.46
CA ALA A 15 -4.98 -8.04 0.15
C ALA A 15 -5.29 -7.92 1.65
N GLY A 16 -4.60 -7.04 2.38
CA GLY A 16 -4.89 -6.75 3.79
C GLY A 16 -6.30 -6.20 4.00
N ILE A 17 -6.78 -5.29 3.15
CA ILE A 17 -8.15 -4.78 3.25
C ILE A 17 -9.18 -5.89 3.01
N VAL A 18 -9.02 -6.70 1.96
CA VAL A 18 -9.95 -7.78 1.62
C VAL A 18 -9.95 -8.85 2.72
N LEU A 19 -8.78 -9.30 3.17
CA LEU A 19 -8.67 -10.30 4.23
C LEU A 19 -9.15 -9.75 5.58
N GLY A 20 -8.94 -8.46 5.83
CA GLY A 20 -9.42 -7.82 7.06
C GLY A 20 -10.92 -7.62 7.08
N GLU A 21 -11.57 -7.54 5.92
CA GLU A 21 -13.03 -7.57 5.82
C GLU A 21 -13.57 -8.98 6.03
N ALA A 22 -12.93 -9.99 5.43
CA ALA A 22 -13.29 -11.39 5.63
C ALA A 22 -13.11 -11.90 7.08
N ASP A 23 -12.25 -11.25 7.87
CA ASP A 23 -11.93 -11.60 9.27
C ASP A 23 -12.52 -10.60 10.28
N ASP A 24 -13.39 -9.68 9.86
CA ASP A 24 -13.96 -8.61 10.71
C ASP A 24 -12.89 -7.84 11.52
N SER A 25 -11.67 -7.72 10.99
CA SER A 25 -10.51 -7.17 11.69
C SER A 25 -10.22 -5.74 11.19
N PRO A 26 -10.77 -4.70 11.84
CA PRO A 26 -10.60 -3.32 11.40
C PRO A 26 -9.14 -2.86 11.41
N GLY A 27 -8.30 -3.49 12.25
CA GLY A 27 -6.87 -3.23 12.29
C GLY A 27 -6.14 -3.63 11.00
N LEU A 28 -6.48 -4.78 10.41
CA LEU A 28 -5.84 -5.24 9.18
C LEU A 28 -6.26 -4.38 7.98
N GLN A 29 -7.53 -3.97 7.94
CA GLN A 29 -8.02 -3.00 6.96
C GLN A 29 -7.30 -1.66 7.08
N LEU A 30 -7.15 -1.13 8.30
CA LEU A 30 -6.42 0.11 8.55
C LEU A 30 -4.95 0.02 8.10
N LEU A 31 -4.27 -1.08 8.45
CA LEU A 31 -2.90 -1.33 8.01
C LEU A 31 -2.80 -1.40 6.48
N GLY A 32 -3.76 -2.04 5.82
CA GLY A 32 -3.84 -2.08 4.37
C GLY A 32 -3.96 -0.69 3.74
N VAL A 33 -4.85 0.16 4.26
CA VAL A 33 -5.00 1.56 3.81
C VAL A 33 -3.71 2.35 4.02
N VAL A 34 -3.11 2.29 5.21
CA VAL A 34 -1.86 2.99 5.52
C VAL A 34 -0.74 2.55 4.58
N LEU A 35 -0.62 1.25 4.29
CA LEU A 35 0.38 0.73 3.39
C LEU A 35 0.19 1.23 1.95
N ILE A 36 -1.05 1.25 1.45
CA ILE A 36 -1.37 1.78 0.12
C ILE A 36 -1.00 3.27 0.03
N VAL A 37 -1.44 4.08 1.00
CA VAL A 37 -1.16 5.52 1.01
C VAL A 37 0.35 5.78 1.07
N GLY A 38 1.07 5.05 1.92
CA GLY A 38 2.52 5.13 2.03
C GLY A 38 3.23 4.76 0.72
N ALA A 39 2.80 3.69 0.05
CA ALA A 39 3.35 3.24 -1.22
C ALA A 39 3.14 4.27 -2.34
N VAL A 40 1.95 4.87 -2.42
CA VAL A 40 1.64 5.94 -3.37
C VAL A 40 2.51 7.17 -3.09
N ALA A 41 2.57 7.64 -1.84
CA ALA A 41 3.39 8.77 -1.45
C ALA A 41 4.88 8.54 -1.77
N PHE A 42 5.39 7.33 -1.51
CA PHE A 42 6.75 6.92 -1.85
C PHE A 42 6.99 6.94 -3.37
N GLY A 43 6.06 6.39 -4.16
CA GLY A 43 6.12 6.41 -5.62
C GLY A 43 6.17 7.82 -6.19
N VAL A 44 5.28 8.70 -5.71
CA VAL A 44 5.23 10.12 -6.11
C VAL A 44 6.52 10.84 -5.75
N ARG A 45 7.03 10.66 -4.53
CA ARG A 45 8.30 11.27 -4.09
C ARG A 45 9.48 10.79 -4.95
N THR A 46 9.49 9.50 -5.32
CA THR A 46 10.51 8.93 -6.19
C THR A 46 10.47 9.54 -7.59
N ALA A 47 9.27 9.69 -8.17
CA ALA A 47 9.09 10.30 -9.49
C ALA A 47 9.49 11.78 -9.50
N ARG A 48 9.17 12.54 -8.45
CA ARG A 48 9.53 13.97 -8.32
C ARG A 48 11.02 14.21 -8.15
N ARG A 49 11.77 13.26 -7.58
CA ARG A 49 13.23 13.37 -7.38
C ARG A 49 14.05 12.99 -8.63
N GLY A 50 13.42 12.35 -9.61
CA GLY A 50 14.06 11.96 -10.87
C GLY A 50 13.80 12.92 -12.03
N ARG A 51 12.97 13.96 -11.83
CA ARG A 51 12.85 15.11 -12.72
C ARG A 51 13.79 16.21 -12.22
#